data_AF-A0A1K1N0C8-F1
#
_entry.id   AF-A0A1K1N0C8-F1
#
_cell.length_a   1.000
_cell.length_b   1.000
_cell.length_c   1.000
_cell.angle_alpha   90.00
_cell.angle_beta   90.00
_cell.angle_gamma   90.00
#
_symmetry.space_group_name_H-M   'P 1'
#
loop_
_entity.id
_entity.type
_entity.pdbx_description
1 polymer ?
#
loop_
_entity_poly.entity_id
_entity_poly.type
_entity_poly.pdbx_seq_one_letter_code
_entity_poly.pdbx_strand_id
1 'polypeptide(L)'
;MKKTAKRVLTSVGSVVLGAGLIAVGGKYVFTPSAPQQIAHNEPIPSLHIRSADMQLGSVMAEHAVDSVGSVSVTTLSAADLQLPKGSSGTKASLDDYKMLIKIDKKKTQAEKDAEKAGRTSAAAEMNGAVPARSMKSKGTQTGLAKGEAFDKVYENCSTEIYDPKPEPLNLTATRSVKNEYFTVHDIISGSTVTMNAHEMLCRIVNNEIGGEWNEEAIKAQIVAAYSFLRYNDTIGLTPEVGLKSDYNSKIEKCVSAVEGQAVFYDNKIINAVYSASTAGYTVESERIWDVYYPYLRAVVSEYDYEDPNYGLEYSFSYDECKSIIATAFGISLSDNYDNWFVMDDIYSGRYVGYITLDGQKRVPAREIQDAFDMTSQAFTVSVSDGKVVFHTFGWGHGVGMSQWGACYYAEHGFTYDQILRHYYLNTTVALSKESSKAVARGQG
;
A
#
# COMPACT_ATOMS: atom_id res chain seq x y z
N MET A 1 34.40 19.32 -11.99
CA MET A 1 33.31 20.15 -12.52
C MET A 1 32.02 19.36 -12.29
N LYS A 2 31.34 19.44 -11.14
CA LYS A 2 30.83 20.61 -10.40
C LYS A 2 30.06 21.56 -11.32
N LYS A 3 28.75 21.66 -11.03
CA LYS A 3 27.74 22.62 -11.53
C LYS A 3 27.19 22.33 -12.95
N THR A 4 25.85 22.24 -13.01
CA THR A 4 24.95 22.30 -14.20
C THR A 4 24.08 21.05 -14.49
N ALA A 5 23.63 20.33 -13.46
CA ALA A 5 22.50 19.38 -13.58
C ALA A 5 21.42 19.61 -12.49
N LYS A 6 21.27 20.87 -12.02
CA LYS A 6 20.25 21.24 -11.02
C LYS A 6 19.43 22.48 -11.41
N ARG A 7 19.29 22.79 -12.71
CA ARG A 7 18.45 23.90 -13.19
C ARG A 7 17.80 23.55 -14.53
N VAL A 8 16.80 22.67 -14.51
CA VAL A 8 15.66 22.68 -15.45
C VAL A 8 14.39 22.10 -14.79
N LEU A 9 14.48 21.23 -13.77
CA LEU A 9 13.30 20.77 -13.01
C LEU A 9 12.93 21.69 -11.83
N THR A 10 12.89 23.01 -12.05
CA THR A 10 12.38 23.95 -11.01
C THR A 10 11.63 25.15 -11.59
N SER A 11 11.13 25.08 -12.81
CA SER A 11 10.27 26.14 -13.35
C SER A 11 9.24 25.63 -14.36
N VAL A 12 8.37 24.71 -13.95
CA VAL A 12 6.95 24.73 -14.35
C VAL A 12 6.17 24.16 -13.17
N GLY A 13 5.76 25.04 -12.26
CA GLY A 13 4.65 24.74 -11.38
C GLY A 13 3.38 24.58 -12.24
N SER A 14 2.49 23.72 -11.79
CA SER A 14 1.06 23.81 -12.09
C SER A 14 0.71 24.01 -13.57
N VAL A 15 0.81 22.95 -14.36
CA VAL A 15 -0.09 22.81 -15.50
C VAL A 15 -0.83 21.50 -15.34
N VAL A 16 -2.07 21.61 -14.87
CA VAL A 16 -3.12 20.64 -15.16
C VAL A 16 -3.27 20.63 -16.68
N LEU A 17 -2.55 19.73 -17.36
CA LEU A 17 -2.80 19.40 -18.76
C LEU A 17 -3.45 18.03 -18.75
N GLY A 18 -4.76 18.02 -18.95
CA GLY A 18 -5.55 16.81 -19.19
C GLY A 18 -5.10 16.13 -20.49
N ALA A 19 -3.96 15.45 -20.43
CA ALA A 19 -3.39 14.72 -21.55
C ALA A 19 -4.00 13.32 -21.59
N GLY A 20 -5.09 13.17 -22.37
CA GLY A 20 -5.56 11.86 -22.79
C GLY A 20 -4.61 11.28 -23.86
N LEU A 21 -4.11 10.06 -23.64
CA LEU A 21 -3.36 9.31 -24.64
C LEU A 21 -4.35 8.61 -25.58
N ILE A 22 -4.26 8.86 -26.90
CA ILE A 22 -5.12 8.17 -27.88
C ILE A 22 -4.25 7.38 -28.85
N ALA A 23 -4.61 6.10 -29.04
CA ALA A 23 -4.03 5.24 -30.06
C ALA A 23 -4.86 5.36 -31.36
N VAL A 24 -4.26 5.89 -32.43
CA VAL A 24 -4.88 5.93 -33.76
C VAL A 24 -3.91 5.34 -34.78
N GLY A 25 -4.35 4.31 -35.52
CA GLY A 25 -3.57 3.70 -36.60
C GLY A 25 -2.21 3.12 -36.19
N GLY A 26 -2.04 2.72 -34.93
CA GLY A 26 -0.80 2.15 -34.41
C GLY A 26 0.26 3.18 -33.99
N LYS A 27 -0.10 4.46 -33.79
CA LYS A 27 0.77 5.48 -33.18
C LYS A 27 0.04 6.25 -32.07
N TYR A 28 0.79 6.67 -31.05
CA TYR A 28 0.30 7.45 -29.91
C TYR A 28 0.49 8.96 -30.17
N VAL A 29 -0.53 9.77 -29.86
CA VAL A 29 -0.47 11.23 -29.96
C VAL A 29 -1.01 11.84 -28.66
N PHE A 30 -0.36 12.89 -28.16
CA PHE A 30 -0.84 13.71 -27.05
C PHE A 30 -1.80 14.79 -27.58
N THR A 31 -3.01 14.85 -27.04
CA THR A 31 -4.02 15.87 -27.41
C THR A 31 -4.44 16.70 -26.18
N PRO A 32 -4.72 18.00 -26.34
CA PRO A 32 -5.24 18.85 -25.26
C PRO A 32 -6.76 18.71 -25.00
N SER A 33 -7.47 17.84 -25.75
CA SER A 33 -8.93 17.65 -25.59
C SER A 33 -9.29 16.50 -24.64
N ALA A 34 -10.40 16.64 -23.89
CA ALA A 34 -10.88 15.62 -22.96
C ALA A 34 -11.40 14.36 -23.71
N PRO A 35 -11.20 13.12 -23.18
CA PRO A 35 -11.45 11.87 -23.91
C PRO A 35 -12.88 11.67 -24.42
N GLN A 36 -13.87 12.32 -23.80
CA GLN A 36 -15.29 12.12 -24.09
C GLN A 36 -15.80 12.86 -25.34
N GLN A 37 -14.97 13.65 -26.02
CA GLN A 37 -15.39 14.51 -27.14
C GLN A 37 -14.94 14.05 -28.54
N ILE A 38 -14.34 12.85 -28.70
CA ILE A 38 -13.73 12.42 -29.98
C ILE A 38 -14.52 11.26 -30.59
N ALA A 39 -14.89 11.38 -31.88
CA ALA A 39 -15.46 10.29 -32.67
C ALA A 39 -14.37 9.56 -33.45
N HIS A 40 -14.48 8.23 -33.63
CA HIS A 40 -13.47 7.36 -34.24
C HIS A 40 -13.03 7.71 -35.68
N ASN A 41 -13.64 8.70 -36.34
CA ASN A 41 -13.45 8.98 -37.78
C ASN A 41 -13.23 10.46 -38.16
N GLU A 42 -12.84 11.36 -37.24
CA GLU A 42 -12.45 12.71 -37.67
C GLU A 42 -11.06 12.75 -38.34
N PRO A 43 -10.91 13.47 -39.48
CA PRO A 43 -9.61 13.64 -40.12
C PRO A 43 -8.70 14.59 -39.34
N ILE A 44 -7.47 14.16 -39.06
CA ILE A 44 -6.48 14.89 -38.26
C ILE A 44 -5.77 15.96 -39.12
N PRO A 45 -5.64 17.23 -38.67
CA PRO A 45 -4.76 18.22 -39.29
C PRO A 45 -3.28 17.88 -39.04
N SER A 46 -2.45 17.99 -40.07
CA SER A 46 -1.02 17.70 -40.00
C SER A 46 -0.26 18.73 -39.14
N LEU A 47 0.22 18.32 -37.96
CA LEU A 47 1.19 19.13 -37.19
C LEU A 47 2.62 18.87 -37.72
N HIS A 48 3.19 19.84 -38.43
CA HIS A 48 4.62 19.90 -38.69
C HIS A 48 5.31 20.58 -37.51
N ILE A 49 6.07 19.83 -36.70
CA ILE A 49 7.00 20.42 -35.73
C ILE A 49 8.40 20.37 -36.36
N ARG A 50 8.86 21.51 -36.89
CA ARG A 50 10.29 21.71 -37.23
C ARG A 50 11.04 22.16 -35.99
N SER A 51 12.26 21.65 -35.81
CA SER A 51 13.13 21.84 -34.65
C SER A 51 13.77 23.24 -34.52
N ALA A 52 13.08 24.33 -34.89
CA ALA A 52 13.72 25.63 -35.03
C ALA A 52 13.15 26.79 -34.19
N ASP A 53 11.95 26.70 -33.62
CA ASP A 53 11.38 27.84 -32.88
C ASP A 53 11.36 27.61 -31.37
N MET A 54 12.56 27.60 -30.78
CA MET A 54 12.75 27.87 -29.35
C MET A 54 13.65 29.10 -29.22
N GLN A 55 13.10 30.29 -29.49
CA GLN A 55 13.75 31.53 -29.08
C GLN A 55 13.49 31.77 -27.59
N LEU A 56 14.47 31.40 -26.77
CA LEU A 56 14.64 31.98 -25.44
C LEU A 56 15.23 33.39 -25.60
N GLY A 57 14.46 34.41 -25.23
CA GLY A 57 14.97 35.77 -25.04
C GLY A 57 15.70 35.91 -23.70
N SER A 58 17.04 36.01 -23.78
CA SER A 58 18.01 36.54 -22.78
C SER A 58 18.03 35.86 -21.39
N VAL A 59 19.10 35.21 -20.90
CA VAL A 59 20.50 35.64 -20.83
C VAL A 59 21.42 34.40 -20.70
N MET A 60 22.38 34.31 -21.61
CA MET A 60 23.74 33.71 -21.55
C MET A 60 23.98 32.43 -20.71
N ALA A 61 24.25 31.31 -21.42
CA ALA A 61 25.44 30.49 -21.20
C ALA A 61 25.66 29.56 -22.40
N GLU A 62 26.67 29.89 -23.22
CA GLU A 62 27.30 28.98 -24.19
C GLU A 62 27.98 27.82 -23.47
N HIS A 63 27.75 26.58 -23.91
CA HIS A 63 28.78 25.70 -24.50
C HIS A 63 28.32 24.24 -24.65
N ALA A 64 28.44 23.77 -25.90
CA ALA A 64 28.79 22.43 -26.35
C ALA A 64 27.88 21.24 -25.96
N VAL A 65 26.94 20.98 -26.88
CA VAL A 65 26.42 19.65 -27.23
C VAL A 65 27.54 18.89 -27.95
N ASP A 66 27.79 17.63 -27.57
CA ASP A 66 28.06 16.54 -28.53
C ASP A 66 28.07 15.16 -27.83
N SER A 67 27.46 14.18 -28.51
CA SER A 67 27.33 12.74 -28.20
C SER A 67 26.19 12.28 -27.26
N VAL A 68 24.94 12.32 -27.74
CA VAL A 68 23.91 11.39 -27.27
C VAL A 68 23.84 10.23 -28.26
N GLY A 69 24.30 9.05 -27.83
CA GLY A 69 24.16 7.80 -28.59
C GLY A 69 22.68 7.46 -28.84
N SER A 70 22.41 6.83 -29.98
CA SER A 70 21.09 6.46 -30.47
C SER A 70 20.22 5.74 -29.43
N VAL A 71 19.07 6.33 -29.09
CA VAL A 71 17.98 5.63 -28.39
C VAL A 71 17.19 4.85 -29.43
N SER A 72 17.19 3.52 -29.36
CA SER A 72 16.31 2.68 -30.17
C SER A 72 14.90 2.66 -29.57
N VAL A 73 13.92 3.18 -30.31
CA VAL A 73 12.50 3.07 -29.99
C VAL A 73 11.96 1.81 -30.64
N THR A 74 11.42 0.87 -29.86
CA THR A 74 10.71 -0.30 -30.38
C THR A 74 9.21 -0.02 -30.38
N THR A 75 8.58 -0.04 -31.54
CA THR A 75 7.11 -0.01 -31.69
C THR A 75 6.53 -1.37 -31.36
N LEU A 76 5.62 -1.45 -30.39
CA LEU A 76 4.80 -2.64 -30.12
C LEU A 76 3.49 -2.55 -30.91
N SER A 77 3.05 -3.65 -31.52
CA SER A 77 1.80 -3.70 -32.27
C SER A 77 0.61 -4.06 -31.37
N ALA A 78 -0.61 -3.73 -31.80
CA ALA A 78 -1.83 -4.12 -31.10
C ALA A 78 -2.01 -5.65 -30.98
N ALA A 79 -1.36 -6.43 -31.85
CA ALA A 79 -1.34 -7.89 -31.77
C ALA A 79 -0.44 -8.40 -30.62
N ASP A 80 0.62 -7.67 -30.29
CA ASP A 80 1.55 -8.02 -29.19
C ASP A 80 0.96 -7.70 -27.80
N LEU A 81 -0.07 -6.85 -27.76
CA LEU A 81 -0.76 -6.39 -26.54
C LEU A 81 -2.05 -7.16 -26.22
N GLN A 82 -2.46 -8.12 -27.07
CA GLN A 82 -3.67 -8.96 -26.88
C GLN A 82 -4.97 -8.17 -26.54
N LEU A 83 -5.13 -6.96 -27.10
CA LEU A 83 -6.34 -6.17 -26.86
C LEU A 83 -7.57 -6.77 -27.59
N PRO A 84 -8.78 -6.70 -27.01
CA PRO A 84 -9.98 -7.21 -27.65
C PRO A 84 -10.31 -6.44 -28.94
N LYS A 85 -10.65 -7.16 -30.02
CA LYS A 85 -11.10 -6.56 -31.28
C LYS A 85 -12.54 -6.07 -31.14
N GLY A 86 -12.73 -4.75 -31.01
CA GLY A 86 -14.06 -4.14 -31.02
C GLY A 86 -14.74 -4.26 -32.39
N SER A 87 -16.05 -4.53 -32.40
CA SER A 87 -16.89 -4.45 -33.60
C SER A 87 -17.24 -2.99 -33.93
N SER A 88 -17.47 -2.71 -35.22
CA SER A 88 -17.76 -1.36 -35.72
C SER A 88 -18.95 -0.72 -35.00
N GLY A 89 -18.76 0.47 -34.42
CA GLY A 89 -19.83 1.30 -33.84
C GLY A 89 -19.86 1.39 -32.31
N THR A 90 -18.96 0.70 -31.60
CA THR A 90 -18.87 0.79 -30.14
C THR A 90 -17.86 1.88 -29.73
N LYS A 91 -18.25 2.83 -28.88
CA LYS A 91 -17.32 3.80 -28.28
C LYS A 91 -16.42 3.07 -27.27
N ALA A 92 -15.11 3.26 -27.35
CA ALA A 92 -14.18 2.76 -26.34
C ALA A 92 -14.41 3.48 -25.00
N SER A 93 -14.35 2.74 -23.90
CA SER A 93 -14.47 3.27 -22.53
C SER A 93 -13.11 3.75 -22.02
N LEU A 94 -13.10 4.63 -21.01
CA LEU A 94 -11.86 5.13 -20.40
C LEU A 94 -11.00 4.00 -19.80
N ASP A 95 -11.62 2.87 -19.48
CA ASP A 95 -10.95 1.71 -18.88
C ASP A 95 -10.23 0.83 -19.91
N ASP A 96 -10.57 0.94 -21.21
CA ASP A 96 -9.88 0.22 -22.30
C ASP A 96 -8.44 0.74 -22.52
N TYR A 97 -8.12 1.93 -22.01
CA TYR A 97 -6.83 2.62 -22.24
C TYR A 97 -5.90 2.68 -21.03
N LYS A 98 -6.28 2.09 -19.89
CA LYS A 98 -5.42 2.00 -18.71
C LYS A 98 -4.50 0.78 -18.80
N MET A 99 -3.48 0.82 -19.67
CA MET A 99 -2.35 -0.10 -19.56
C MET A 99 -1.00 0.57 -19.86
N LEU A 100 -0.16 0.52 -18.82
CA LEU A 100 1.30 0.42 -18.83
C LEU A 100 2.12 1.58 -19.43
N ILE A 101 2.72 2.40 -18.54
CA ILE A 101 4.06 2.93 -18.77
C ILE A 101 5.03 2.08 -17.95
N LYS A 102 5.74 1.15 -18.60
CA LYS A 102 7.05 0.68 -18.11
C LYS A 102 8.12 1.41 -18.91
N ILE A 103 8.83 2.34 -18.27
CA ILE A 103 10.07 2.86 -18.84
C ILE A 103 11.15 1.83 -18.52
N ASP A 104 11.50 1.01 -19.50
CA ASP A 104 12.57 0.02 -19.34
C ASP A 104 13.94 0.72 -19.45
N LYS A 105 14.47 1.15 -18.31
CA LYS A 105 15.90 1.45 -18.19
C LYS A 105 16.63 0.12 -18.22
N LYS A 106 17.45 -0.17 -19.23
CA LYS A 106 18.36 -1.33 -19.19
C LYS A 106 19.29 -1.17 -17.99
N LYS A 107 19.03 -1.94 -16.94
CA LYS A 107 19.81 -1.96 -15.70
C LYS A 107 21.22 -2.48 -15.97
N THR A 108 22.21 -1.79 -15.41
CA THR A 108 23.61 -2.22 -15.34
C THR A 108 23.73 -3.49 -14.50
N GLN A 109 24.83 -4.24 -14.64
CA GLN A 109 25.03 -5.46 -13.85
C GLN A 109 25.05 -5.17 -12.34
N ALA A 110 25.60 -4.03 -11.92
CA ALA A 110 25.55 -3.57 -10.53
C ALA A 110 24.12 -3.29 -10.04
N GLU A 111 23.24 -2.72 -10.87
CA GLU A 111 21.83 -2.52 -10.54
C GLU A 111 21.04 -3.85 -10.52
N LYS A 112 21.43 -4.84 -11.33
CA LYS A 112 20.85 -6.20 -11.30
C LYS A 112 21.29 -6.97 -10.05
N ASP A 113 22.53 -6.78 -9.62
CA ASP A 113 23.07 -7.40 -8.41
C ASP A 113 22.47 -6.75 -7.15
N ALA A 114 22.27 -5.43 -7.14
CA ALA A 114 21.51 -4.71 -6.11
C ALA A 114 20.02 -5.12 -6.08
N GLU A 115 19.40 -5.33 -7.23
CA GLU A 115 18.02 -5.84 -7.32
C GLU A 115 17.92 -7.31 -6.89
N LYS A 116 18.95 -8.13 -7.09
CA LYS A 116 18.97 -9.52 -6.58
C LYS A 116 19.10 -9.55 -5.05
N ALA A 117 19.81 -8.60 -4.46
CA ALA A 117 19.88 -8.41 -3.01
C ALA A 117 18.62 -7.73 -2.42
N GLY A 118 17.93 -6.87 -3.20
CA GLY A 118 16.67 -6.23 -2.81
C GLY A 118 15.40 -7.06 -3.10
N ARG A 119 15.44 -8.03 -4.04
CA ARG A 119 14.32 -8.95 -4.29
C ARG A 119 14.11 -9.96 -3.18
N THR A 120 15.16 -10.30 -2.44
CA THR A 120 15.03 -11.14 -1.24
C THR A 120 14.28 -10.43 -0.10
N SER A 121 14.24 -9.10 -0.06
CA SER A 121 13.42 -8.33 0.90
C SER A 121 12.06 -7.92 0.33
N ALA A 122 12.00 -7.41 -0.91
CA ALA A 122 10.75 -6.94 -1.52
C ALA A 122 9.73 -8.05 -1.85
N ALA A 123 10.19 -9.28 -2.15
CA ALA A 123 9.29 -10.42 -2.37
C ALA A 123 8.70 -10.98 -1.07
N ALA A 124 9.34 -10.75 0.08
CA ALA A 124 8.74 -11.00 1.40
C ALA A 124 7.68 -9.93 1.71
N GLU A 125 7.90 -8.69 1.29
CA GLU A 125 7.01 -7.55 1.57
C GLU A 125 5.78 -7.45 0.65
N MET A 126 5.86 -7.91 -0.60
CA MET A 126 4.67 -8.05 -1.48
C MET A 126 3.76 -9.22 -1.07
N ASN A 127 4.21 -10.12 -0.18
CA ASN A 127 3.52 -11.34 0.26
C ASN A 127 3.00 -11.29 1.72
N GLY A 128 3.14 -10.15 2.42
CA GLY A 128 2.89 -10.08 3.86
C GLY A 128 1.58 -9.39 4.22
N ALA A 129 0.60 -10.17 4.70
CA ALA A 129 0.06 -9.85 6.02
C ALA A 129 1.24 -10.08 6.97
N VAL A 130 2.04 -9.05 7.25
CA VAL A 130 3.14 -9.20 8.21
C VAL A 130 2.45 -9.40 9.56
N PRO A 131 2.52 -10.59 10.18
CA PRO A 131 1.87 -10.80 11.46
C PRO A 131 2.51 -9.84 12.45
N ALA A 132 1.71 -9.27 13.36
CA ALA A 132 2.19 -8.32 14.36
C ALA A 132 3.39 -8.92 15.11
N ARG A 133 4.60 -8.58 14.66
CA ARG A 133 5.83 -9.14 15.22
C ARG A 133 6.00 -8.47 16.57
N SER A 134 5.83 -9.24 17.64
CA SER A 134 6.23 -8.85 18.99
C SER A 134 7.76 -8.64 19.00
N MET A 135 8.20 -7.46 18.56
CA MET A 135 9.55 -6.97 18.80
C MET A 135 9.52 -6.15 20.07
N LYS A 136 10.28 -6.59 21.08
CA LYS A 136 10.48 -5.83 22.31
C LYS A 136 11.26 -4.57 21.96
N SER A 137 10.63 -3.41 22.17
CA SER A 137 11.23 -2.12 21.89
C SER A 137 12.44 -1.86 22.80
N LYS A 138 13.52 -1.28 22.28
CA LYS A 138 14.65 -0.76 23.08
C LYS A 138 14.55 0.72 23.47
N GLY A 139 13.48 1.41 23.06
CA GLY A 139 13.14 2.73 23.57
C GLY A 139 12.50 2.66 24.96
N THR A 140 12.70 3.67 25.81
CA THR A 140 11.94 3.80 27.06
C THR A 140 10.51 4.15 26.68
N GLN A 141 9.66 3.14 26.50
CA GLN A 141 8.22 3.32 26.27
C GLN A 141 7.61 3.90 27.54
N THR A 142 7.13 5.14 27.46
CA THR A 142 6.32 5.73 28.51
C THR A 142 4.93 5.98 27.93
N GLY A 143 3.93 5.31 28.49
CA GLY A 143 2.53 5.55 28.12
C GLY A 143 2.17 6.98 28.48
N LEU A 144 1.80 7.77 27.47
CA LEU A 144 1.30 9.12 27.69
C LEU A 144 -0.15 9.10 28.16
N ALA A 145 -0.47 10.00 29.09
CA ALA A 145 -1.83 10.47 29.25
C ALA A 145 -2.23 11.29 28.00
N LYS A 146 -3.44 11.07 27.47
CA LYS A 146 -3.99 11.72 26.26
C LYS A 146 -3.75 13.25 26.30
N GLY A 147 -2.93 13.77 25.38
CA GLY A 147 -2.57 15.19 25.27
C GLY A 147 -2.93 15.79 23.90
N GLU A 148 -2.71 17.10 23.71
CA GLU A 148 -3.07 17.86 22.49
C GLU A 148 -2.40 17.36 21.19
N ALA A 149 -1.34 16.54 21.28
CA ALA A 149 -0.68 15.94 20.11
C ALA A 149 -1.52 14.86 19.41
N PHE A 150 -2.52 14.29 20.10
CA PHE A 150 -3.34 13.18 19.59
C PHE A 150 -4.29 13.61 18.45
N ASP A 151 -4.73 14.87 18.45
CA ASP A 151 -5.65 15.41 17.43
C ASP A 151 -4.92 16.06 16.24
N LYS A 152 -3.58 16.09 16.24
CA LYS A 152 -2.83 16.69 15.13
C LYS A 152 -2.98 15.85 13.87
N VAL A 153 -3.67 16.43 12.90
CA VAL A 153 -3.70 16.02 11.50
C VAL A 153 -2.89 17.05 10.72
N TYR A 154 -2.06 16.61 9.78
CA TYR A 154 -1.31 17.55 8.95
C TYR A 154 -2.25 18.27 7.98
N GLU A 155 -2.37 19.60 8.13
CA GLU A 155 -3.34 20.44 7.41
C GLU A 155 -3.19 20.46 5.87
N ASN A 156 -2.06 20.00 5.34
CA ASN A 156 -1.73 19.99 3.91
C ASN A 156 -1.70 18.58 3.28
N CYS A 157 -2.46 17.63 3.83
CA CYS A 157 -2.59 16.29 3.26
C CYS A 157 -3.64 16.29 2.12
N SER A 158 -3.22 16.03 0.87
CA SER A 158 -4.13 15.98 -0.29
C SER A 158 -4.80 14.61 -0.52
N THR A 159 -4.66 13.67 0.41
CA THR A 159 -5.29 12.34 0.34
C THR A 159 -6.81 12.49 0.39
N GLU A 160 -7.49 11.87 -0.57
CA GLU A 160 -8.93 11.68 -0.51
C GLU A 160 -9.26 10.60 0.53
N ILE A 161 -10.03 10.98 1.55
CA ILE A 161 -10.44 10.10 2.64
C ILE A 161 -11.92 9.73 2.44
N TYR A 162 -12.20 8.44 2.46
CA TYR A 162 -13.54 7.89 2.30
C TYR A 162 -14.13 7.51 3.67
N ASP A 163 -15.43 7.74 3.86
CA ASP A 163 -16.16 7.29 5.06
C ASP A 163 -17.38 6.45 4.65
N PRO A 164 -17.16 5.21 4.19
CA PRO A 164 -18.25 4.32 3.80
C PRO A 164 -19.08 3.92 5.02
N LYS A 165 -20.40 4.07 4.89
CA LYS A 165 -21.39 3.61 5.89
C LYS A 165 -22.24 2.48 5.28
N PRO A 166 -21.70 1.25 5.17
CA PRO A 166 -22.43 0.14 4.56
C PRO A 166 -23.56 -0.35 5.47
N GLU A 167 -24.72 -0.63 4.87
CA GLU A 167 -25.81 -1.36 5.53
C GLU A 167 -25.47 -2.86 5.65
N PRO A 168 -25.95 -3.54 6.71
CA PRO A 168 -25.67 -4.96 6.94
C PRO A 168 -26.36 -5.85 5.90
N LEU A 169 -25.61 -6.83 5.39
CA LEU A 169 -26.09 -7.77 4.37
C LEU A 169 -26.88 -8.95 4.94
N ASN A 170 -26.81 -9.21 6.25
CA ASN A 170 -27.49 -10.33 6.92
C ASN A 170 -27.24 -11.70 6.25
N LEU A 171 -25.98 -11.95 5.87
CA LEU A 171 -25.59 -13.16 5.14
C LEU A 171 -25.67 -14.40 6.05
N THR A 172 -26.34 -15.45 5.55
CA THR A 172 -26.50 -16.74 6.25
C THR A 172 -25.90 -17.92 5.50
N ALA A 173 -25.60 -17.75 4.20
CA ALA A 173 -25.08 -18.82 3.37
C ALA A 173 -23.61 -19.11 3.69
N THR A 174 -23.28 -20.39 3.89
CA THR A 174 -21.92 -20.87 4.09
C THR A 174 -21.65 -22.10 3.22
N ARG A 175 -20.37 -22.41 3.01
CA ARG A 175 -19.91 -23.60 2.30
C ARG A 175 -18.65 -24.12 2.99
N SER A 176 -18.64 -25.41 3.29
CA SER A 176 -17.44 -26.06 3.80
C SER A 176 -16.23 -25.85 2.90
N VAL A 177 -15.15 -25.39 3.52
CA VAL A 177 -13.84 -25.18 2.87
C VAL A 177 -12.82 -26.27 3.25
N LYS A 178 -13.26 -27.32 3.96
CA LYS A 178 -12.38 -28.43 4.41
C LYS A 178 -11.74 -29.22 3.25
N ASN A 179 -12.31 -29.15 2.06
CA ASN A 179 -11.74 -29.78 0.86
C ASN A 179 -10.78 -28.87 0.09
N GLU A 180 -10.69 -27.58 0.45
CA GLU A 180 -9.76 -26.64 -0.19
C GLU A 180 -8.45 -26.61 0.61
N TYR A 181 -7.33 -26.93 -0.03
CA TYR A 181 -6.01 -26.90 0.60
C TYR A 181 -5.21 -25.70 0.11
N PHE A 182 -4.59 -24.98 1.02
CA PHE A 182 -3.71 -23.83 0.71
C PHE A 182 -2.31 -24.09 1.23
N THR A 183 -1.32 -23.49 0.56
CA THR A 183 0.09 -23.52 0.94
C THR A 183 0.48 -22.14 1.42
N VAL A 184 1.15 -22.06 2.57
CA VAL A 184 1.63 -20.81 3.18
C VAL A 184 3.03 -20.98 3.73
N HIS A 185 3.76 -19.89 3.86
CA HIS A 185 4.99 -19.82 4.65
C HIS A 185 4.61 -19.47 6.09
N ASP A 186 4.70 -20.45 7.00
CA ASP A 186 4.39 -20.24 8.41
C ASP A 186 5.55 -19.55 9.12
N ILE A 187 5.34 -18.31 9.51
CA ILE A 187 6.38 -17.50 10.17
C ILE A 187 6.69 -17.97 11.60
N ILE A 188 5.81 -18.77 12.24
CA ILE A 188 6.03 -19.27 13.59
C ILE A 188 6.98 -20.46 13.56
N SER A 189 6.72 -21.43 12.69
CA SER A 189 7.61 -22.60 12.51
C SER A 189 8.78 -22.36 11.56
N GLY A 190 8.75 -21.30 10.75
CA GLY A 190 9.71 -21.05 9.68
C GLY A 190 9.61 -22.02 8.50
N SER A 191 8.51 -22.78 8.40
CA SER A 191 8.33 -23.84 7.41
C SER A 191 7.23 -23.52 6.40
N THR A 192 7.28 -24.14 5.22
CA THR A 192 6.17 -24.09 4.27
C THR A 192 5.15 -25.17 4.61
N VAL A 193 3.91 -24.78 4.85
CA VAL A 193 2.85 -25.67 5.34
C VAL A 193 1.70 -25.70 4.34
N THR A 194 1.20 -26.89 4.05
CA THR A 194 -0.04 -27.09 3.27
C THR A 194 -1.07 -27.81 4.11
N MET A 195 -2.28 -27.26 4.22
CA MET A 195 -3.38 -27.88 4.97
C MET A 195 -4.74 -27.39 4.46
N ASN A 196 -5.82 -28.02 4.96
CA ASN A 196 -7.17 -27.61 4.62
C ASN A 196 -7.49 -26.20 5.16
N ALA A 197 -8.33 -25.48 4.42
CA ALA A 197 -8.61 -24.07 4.68
C ALA A 197 -9.30 -23.84 6.02
N HIS A 198 -10.17 -24.74 6.47
CA HIS A 198 -10.88 -24.58 7.73
C HIS A 198 -9.90 -24.56 8.92
N GLU A 199 -9.03 -25.56 8.99
CA GLU A 199 -7.97 -25.64 10.00
C GLU A 199 -7.01 -24.45 9.88
N MET A 200 -6.61 -24.10 8.65
CA MET A 200 -5.71 -22.97 8.40
C MET A 200 -6.29 -21.65 8.93
N LEU A 201 -7.58 -21.38 8.68
CA LEU A 201 -8.26 -20.17 9.12
C LEU A 201 -8.35 -20.10 10.65
N CYS A 202 -8.66 -21.22 11.33
CA CYS A 202 -8.66 -21.25 12.79
C CYS A 202 -7.30 -20.86 13.38
N ARG A 203 -6.21 -21.38 12.80
CA ARG A 203 -4.84 -21.12 13.26
C ARG A 203 -4.35 -19.72 12.94
N ILE A 204 -4.67 -19.20 11.75
CA ILE A 204 -4.36 -17.82 11.37
C ILE A 204 -5.07 -16.87 12.34
N VAL A 205 -6.37 -17.01 12.52
CA VAL A 205 -7.16 -16.09 13.36
C VAL A 205 -6.72 -16.15 14.82
N ASN A 206 -6.41 -17.33 15.35
CA ASN A 206 -5.90 -17.43 16.72
C ASN A 206 -4.50 -16.82 16.90
N ASN A 207 -3.68 -16.80 15.84
CA ASN A 207 -2.40 -16.11 15.83
C ASN A 207 -2.59 -14.58 15.75
N GLU A 208 -3.44 -14.13 14.84
CA GLU A 208 -3.62 -12.71 14.51
C GLU A 208 -4.30 -11.93 15.64
N ILE A 209 -5.47 -12.39 16.09
CA ILE A 209 -6.33 -11.62 17.00
C ILE A 209 -6.83 -12.41 18.22
N GLY A 210 -6.56 -13.72 18.25
CA GLY A 210 -7.05 -14.61 19.32
C GLY A 210 -8.56 -14.82 19.28
N GLY A 211 -9.11 -15.40 20.36
CA GLY A 211 -10.53 -15.79 20.44
C GLY A 211 -11.38 -14.96 21.41
N GLU A 212 -10.80 -13.97 22.08
CA GLU A 212 -11.48 -13.19 23.12
C GLU A 212 -12.32 -12.05 22.53
N TRP A 213 -11.95 -11.54 21.35
CA TRP A 213 -12.61 -10.42 20.68
C TRP A 213 -14.06 -10.71 20.28
N ASN A 214 -14.82 -9.67 19.98
CA ASN A 214 -16.19 -9.79 19.49
C ASN A 214 -16.28 -10.74 18.28
N GLU A 215 -17.33 -11.57 18.22
CA GLU A 215 -17.51 -12.54 17.13
C GLU A 215 -17.55 -11.89 15.75
N GLU A 216 -18.09 -10.67 15.62
CA GLU A 216 -18.15 -9.96 14.33
C GLU A 216 -16.75 -9.54 13.85
N ALA A 217 -15.85 -9.16 14.77
CA ALA A 217 -14.44 -8.90 14.44
C ALA A 217 -13.71 -10.18 14.03
N ILE A 218 -13.95 -11.29 14.75
CA ILE A 218 -13.41 -12.62 14.41
C ILE A 218 -13.88 -13.05 13.02
N LYS A 219 -15.18 -12.93 12.72
CA LYS A 219 -15.76 -13.25 11.41
C LYS A 219 -15.17 -12.37 10.30
N ALA A 220 -14.97 -11.07 10.54
CA ALA A 220 -14.34 -10.18 9.56
C ALA A 220 -12.92 -10.66 9.25
N GLN A 221 -12.13 -10.98 10.28
CA GLN A 221 -10.77 -11.52 10.12
C GLN A 221 -10.75 -12.84 9.35
N ILE A 222 -11.71 -13.74 9.59
CA ILE A 222 -11.82 -15.02 8.87
C ILE A 222 -12.06 -14.79 7.37
N VAL A 223 -13.02 -13.94 7.01
CA VAL A 223 -13.37 -13.68 5.61
C VAL A 223 -12.24 -12.93 4.90
N ALA A 224 -11.56 -12.00 5.57
CA ALA A 224 -10.36 -11.34 5.06
C ALA A 224 -9.22 -12.33 4.81
N ALA A 225 -8.89 -13.17 5.80
CA ALA A 225 -7.85 -14.19 5.68
C ALA A 225 -8.15 -15.20 4.57
N TYR A 226 -9.40 -15.66 4.44
CA TYR A 226 -9.79 -16.57 3.36
C TYR A 226 -9.67 -15.89 1.98
N SER A 227 -10.10 -14.63 1.87
CA SER A 227 -9.96 -13.84 0.63
C SER A 227 -8.49 -13.64 0.26
N PHE A 228 -7.62 -13.36 1.23
CA PHE A 228 -6.18 -13.23 1.05
C PHE A 228 -5.52 -14.53 0.57
N LEU A 229 -5.86 -15.68 1.17
CA LEU A 229 -5.38 -17.00 0.72
C LEU A 229 -5.82 -17.30 -0.72
N ARG A 230 -7.10 -17.05 -1.03
CA ARG A 230 -7.68 -17.24 -2.36
C ARG A 230 -7.05 -16.33 -3.42
N TYR A 231 -6.80 -15.07 -3.08
CA TYR A 231 -6.15 -14.10 -3.95
C TYR A 231 -4.74 -14.56 -4.30
N ASN A 232 -3.91 -14.86 -3.29
CA ASN A 232 -2.53 -15.31 -3.49
C ASN A 232 -2.46 -16.62 -4.28
N ASP A 233 -3.34 -17.58 -3.99
CA ASP A 233 -3.39 -18.83 -4.75
C ASP A 233 -3.75 -18.58 -6.23
N THR A 234 -4.63 -17.61 -6.52
CA THR A 234 -5.02 -17.25 -7.88
C THR A 234 -3.84 -16.69 -8.69
N ILE A 235 -2.97 -15.91 -8.05
CA ILE A 235 -1.78 -15.32 -8.69
C ILE A 235 -0.53 -16.20 -8.56
N GLY A 236 -0.65 -17.39 -7.95
CA GLY A 236 0.43 -18.36 -7.83
C GLY A 236 1.49 -18.01 -6.79
N LEU A 237 1.14 -17.17 -5.80
CA LEU A 237 2.02 -16.82 -4.68
C LEU A 237 1.69 -17.65 -3.45
N THR A 238 2.71 -17.87 -2.63
CA THR A 238 2.61 -18.50 -1.31
C THR A 238 2.74 -17.40 -0.26
N PRO A 239 1.66 -17.01 0.41
CA PRO A 239 1.71 -15.90 1.35
C PRO A 239 2.38 -16.30 2.67
N GLU A 240 2.89 -15.31 3.39
CA GLU A 240 3.39 -15.46 4.76
C GLU A 240 2.25 -15.25 5.76
N VAL A 241 2.06 -16.19 6.70
CA VAL A 241 1.06 -16.10 7.78
C VAL A 241 1.61 -16.77 9.04
N GLY A 242 1.07 -16.45 10.21
CA GLY A 242 1.39 -17.19 11.44
C GLY A 242 0.36 -18.29 11.71
N LEU A 243 0.82 -19.52 11.96
CA LEU A 243 -0.05 -20.66 12.27
C LEU A 243 0.10 -21.11 13.72
N LYS A 244 -0.71 -20.55 14.62
CA LYS A 244 -0.72 -21.01 16.02
C LYS A 244 -1.31 -22.43 16.11
N SER A 245 -0.71 -23.29 16.94
CA SER A 245 -1.03 -24.73 16.95
C SER A 245 -2.39 -25.07 17.54
N ASP A 246 -2.88 -24.25 18.46
CA ASP A 246 -4.16 -24.39 19.15
C ASP A 246 -5.12 -23.27 18.75
N TYR A 247 -6.40 -23.43 19.07
CA TYR A 247 -7.46 -22.41 18.97
C TYR A 247 -8.65 -22.82 19.84
N ASN A 248 -9.47 -21.85 20.25
CA ASN A 248 -10.63 -22.11 21.10
C ASN A 248 -11.90 -22.42 20.27
N SER A 249 -12.92 -22.96 20.93
CA SER A 249 -14.18 -23.32 20.26
C SER A 249 -14.98 -22.13 19.71
N LYS A 250 -14.71 -20.90 20.20
CA LYS A 250 -15.36 -19.68 19.69
C LYS A 250 -14.83 -19.33 18.30
N ILE A 251 -13.52 -19.46 18.07
CA ILE A 251 -12.91 -19.30 16.74
C ILE A 251 -13.49 -20.33 15.76
N GLU A 252 -13.52 -21.60 16.13
CA GLU A 252 -14.03 -22.67 15.25
C GLU A 252 -15.51 -22.45 14.88
N LYS A 253 -16.34 -22.00 15.82
CA LYS A 253 -17.73 -21.60 15.57
C LYS A 253 -17.82 -20.42 14.61
N CYS A 254 -16.98 -19.40 14.79
CA CYS A 254 -16.95 -18.24 13.90
C CYS A 254 -16.53 -18.65 12.49
N VAL A 255 -15.51 -19.52 12.34
CA VAL A 255 -15.09 -20.06 11.03
C VAL A 255 -16.26 -20.77 10.35
N SER A 256 -16.93 -21.67 11.07
CA SER A 256 -18.10 -22.39 10.54
C SER A 256 -19.26 -21.47 10.15
N ALA A 257 -19.39 -20.31 10.79
CA ALA A 257 -20.45 -19.33 10.53
C ALA A 257 -20.23 -18.50 9.26
N VAL A 258 -19.01 -18.41 8.74
CA VAL A 258 -18.68 -17.61 7.54
C VAL A 258 -17.85 -18.36 6.49
N GLU A 259 -17.64 -19.67 6.67
CA GLU A 259 -16.80 -20.45 5.76
C GLU A 259 -17.29 -20.39 4.31
N GLY A 260 -16.33 -20.22 3.40
CA GLY A 260 -16.57 -20.11 1.97
C GLY A 260 -16.96 -18.71 1.52
N GLN A 261 -17.24 -17.77 2.43
CA GLN A 261 -17.47 -16.37 2.06
C GLN A 261 -16.15 -15.63 1.81
N ALA A 262 -16.15 -14.74 0.82
CA ALA A 262 -14.99 -13.92 0.45
C ALA A 262 -15.43 -12.51 0.09
N VAL A 263 -14.46 -11.59 0.04
CA VAL A 263 -14.65 -10.20 -0.38
C VAL A 263 -14.34 -10.07 -1.87
N PHE A 264 -15.22 -9.39 -2.60
CA PHE A 264 -15.13 -9.23 -4.05
C PHE A 264 -15.13 -7.76 -4.47
N TYR A 265 -14.32 -7.46 -5.48
CA TYR A 265 -14.38 -6.23 -6.25
C TYR A 265 -14.49 -6.61 -7.72
N ASP A 266 -15.49 -6.08 -8.43
CA ASP A 266 -15.76 -6.43 -9.84
C ASP A 266 -15.78 -7.97 -10.07
N ASN A 267 -16.51 -8.69 -9.21
CA ASN A 267 -16.65 -10.15 -9.21
C ASN A 267 -15.34 -10.96 -9.07
N LYS A 268 -14.23 -10.31 -8.70
CA LYS A 268 -12.94 -10.95 -8.42
C LYS A 268 -12.65 -10.88 -6.93
N ILE A 269 -12.13 -11.98 -6.37
CA ILE A 269 -11.67 -11.99 -4.98
C ILE A 269 -10.53 -10.98 -4.83
N ILE A 270 -10.63 -10.13 -3.82
CA ILE A 270 -9.65 -9.05 -3.60
C ILE A 270 -8.42 -9.54 -2.84
N ASN A 271 -7.35 -8.76 -2.93
CA ASN A 271 -6.27 -8.81 -1.96
C ASN A 271 -6.73 -8.19 -0.62
N ALA A 272 -7.36 -8.98 0.24
CA ALA A 272 -7.88 -8.53 1.54
C ALA A 272 -6.78 -8.48 2.62
N VAL A 273 -5.84 -7.56 2.44
CA VAL A 273 -4.77 -7.27 3.41
C VAL A 273 -5.33 -6.61 4.68
N TYR A 274 -4.63 -6.80 5.79
CA TYR A 274 -4.97 -6.27 7.10
C TYR A 274 -3.70 -5.99 7.92
N SER A 275 -3.78 -5.09 8.89
CA SER A 275 -2.71 -4.76 9.83
C SER A 275 -3.26 -4.57 11.25
N ALA A 276 -2.38 -4.56 12.26
CA ALA A 276 -2.78 -4.45 13.66
C ALA A 276 -3.67 -3.23 13.93
N SER A 277 -3.24 -2.04 13.50
CA SER A 277 -4.06 -0.83 13.58
C SER A 277 -3.62 0.27 12.63
N THR A 278 -4.44 1.31 12.52
CA THR A 278 -4.17 2.50 11.70
C THR A 278 -3.98 3.75 12.55
N ALA A 279 -3.55 4.85 11.93
CA ALA A 279 -3.45 6.16 12.58
C ALA A 279 -4.78 6.96 12.55
N GLY A 280 -5.92 6.27 12.58
CA GLY A 280 -7.27 6.84 12.42
C GLY A 280 -7.75 6.90 10.97
N TYR A 281 -6.87 6.63 10.01
CA TYR A 281 -7.20 6.45 8.60
C TYR A 281 -6.35 5.32 8.02
N THR A 282 -6.91 4.53 7.11
CA THR A 282 -6.10 3.58 6.34
C THR A 282 -5.26 4.30 5.27
N VAL A 283 -4.39 3.54 4.63
CA VAL A 283 -3.42 4.02 3.63
C VAL A 283 -3.75 3.44 2.26
N GLU A 284 -3.55 4.24 1.21
CA GLU A 284 -3.66 3.78 -0.17
C GLU A 284 -2.53 2.80 -0.51
N SER A 285 -2.86 1.67 -1.14
CA SER A 285 -1.91 0.57 -1.34
C SER A 285 -0.64 0.98 -2.12
N GLU A 286 -0.75 1.92 -3.05
CA GLU A 286 0.39 2.42 -3.83
C GLU A 286 1.40 3.20 -2.98
N ARG A 287 1.01 3.74 -1.82
CA ARG A 287 1.94 4.43 -0.92
C ARG A 287 2.89 3.46 -0.21
N ILE A 288 2.50 2.19 -0.11
CA ILE A 288 3.28 1.17 0.59
C ILE A 288 3.97 0.23 -0.39
N TRP A 289 3.28 -0.18 -1.46
CA TRP A 289 3.74 -1.24 -2.35
C TRP A 289 3.90 -0.82 -3.81
N ASP A 290 3.72 0.46 -4.14
CA ASP A 290 3.71 0.97 -5.52
C ASP A 290 2.70 0.25 -6.45
N VAL A 291 1.68 -0.40 -5.87
CA VAL A 291 0.62 -1.10 -6.60
C VAL A 291 -0.73 -0.49 -6.22
N TYR A 292 -1.48 -0.05 -7.22
CA TYR A 292 -2.82 0.51 -7.04
C TYR A 292 -3.88 -0.59 -6.98
N TYR A 293 -4.65 -0.61 -5.89
CA TYR A 293 -5.89 -1.37 -5.79
C TYR A 293 -7.06 -0.41 -5.50
N PRO A 294 -8.13 -0.41 -6.32
CA PRO A 294 -9.24 0.54 -6.18
C PRO A 294 -10.04 0.36 -4.88
N TYR A 295 -9.95 -0.83 -4.26
CA TYR A 295 -10.59 -1.16 -2.98
C TYR A 295 -9.68 -0.96 -1.76
N LEU A 296 -8.38 -0.64 -1.94
CA LEU A 296 -7.44 -0.35 -0.84
C LEU A 296 -7.09 1.15 -0.88
N ARG A 297 -8.01 1.97 -0.39
CA ARG A 297 -7.87 3.43 -0.29
C ARG A 297 -7.86 3.85 1.17
N ALA A 298 -7.58 5.14 1.41
CA ALA A 298 -7.69 5.75 2.72
C ALA A 298 -9.16 5.87 3.15
N VAL A 299 -9.55 5.11 4.16
CA VAL A 299 -10.86 5.16 4.80
C VAL A 299 -10.71 5.61 6.25
N VAL A 300 -11.73 6.27 6.78
CA VAL A 300 -11.81 6.63 8.21
C VAL A 300 -11.77 5.35 9.06
N SER A 301 -10.91 5.28 10.06
CA SER A 301 -10.93 4.22 11.08
C SER A 301 -11.30 4.85 12.42
N GLU A 302 -12.59 5.14 12.58
CA GLU A 302 -13.10 6.09 13.57
C GLU A 302 -12.70 5.72 15.00
N TYR A 303 -12.67 4.44 15.32
CA TYR A 303 -12.42 3.94 16.68
C TYR A 303 -10.97 3.51 16.95
N ASP A 304 -10.05 3.67 15.99
CA ASP A 304 -8.65 3.27 16.19
C ASP A 304 -7.93 4.06 17.29
N TYR A 305 -8.46 5.22 17.69
CA TYR A 305 -7.92 5.98 18.83
C TYR A 305 -8.05 5.24 20.17
N GLU A 306 -8.86 4.18 20.24
CA GLU A 306 -9.02 3.33 21.42
C GLU A 306 -7.91 2.27 21.53
N ASP A 307 -7.16 2.03 20.45
CA ASP A 307 -6.05 1.08 20.42
C ASP A 307 -4.98 1.46 21.48
N PRO A 308 -4.54 0.52 22.33
CA PRO A 308 -3.45 0.76 23.28
C PRO A 308 -2.12 1.22 22.65
N ASN A 309 -1.93 1.00 21.35
CA ASN A 309 -0.75 1.45 20.59
C ASN A 309 -0.93 2.83 19.94
N TYR A 310 -2.06 3.50 20.17
CA TYR A 310 -2.32 4.83 19.63
C TYR A 310 -1.66 5.92 20.49
N GLY A 311 -0.76 6.71 19.90
CA GLY A 311 -0.10 7.84 20.55
C GLY A 311 1.04 7.47 21.49
N LEU A 312 1.83 6.44 21.16
CA LEU A 312 3.00 6.04 21.94
C LEU A 312 4.11 7.09 21.83
N GLU A 313 4.78 7.39 22.95
CA GLU A 313 5.92 8.30 22.99
C GLU A 313 7.26 7.56 22.93
N TYR A 314 8.16 8.07 22.09
CA TYR A 314 9.56 7.66 22.01
C TYR A 314 10.44 8.90 22.17
N SER A 315 11.13 8.99 23.30
CA SER A 315 12.02 10.12 23.61
C SER A 315 13.49 9.71 23.55
N PHE A 316 14.30 10.52 22.88
CA PHE A 316 15.74 10.34 22.74
C PHE A 316 16.47 11.64 23.07
N SER A 317 17.64 11.57 23.68
CA SER A 317 18.56 12.70 23.73
C SER A 317 19.10 13.04 22.34
N TYR A 318 19.62 14.26 22.17
CA TYR A 318 20.30 14.66 20.93
C TYR A 318 21.46 13.74 20.55
N ASP A 319 22.24 13.26 21.52
CA ASP A 319 23.38 12.37 21.25
C ASP A 319 22.93 10.97 20.82
N GLU A 320 21.87 10.43 21.41
CA GLU A 320 21.24 9.18 20.97
C GLU A 320 20.71 9.31 19.54
N CYS A 321 19.98 10.39 19.25
CA CYS A 321 19.45 10.66 17.91
C CYS A 321 20.58 10.77 16.86
N LYS A 322 21.64 11.54 17.16
CA LYS A 322 22.82 11.63 16.29
C LYS A 322 23.46 10.26 16.04
N SER A 323 23.57 9.43 17.08
CA SER A 323 24.17 8.10 16.99
C SER A 323 23.32 7.15 16.14
N ILE A 324 22.00 7.10 16.38
CA ILE A 324 21.05 6.28 15.61
C ILE A 324 21.10 6.68 14.13
N ILE A 325 21.01 7.97 13.82
CA ILE A 325 21.02 8.46 12.45
C ILE A 325 22.37 8.18 11.76
N ALA A 326 23.49 8.37 12.46
CA ALA A 326 24.81 8.05 11.92
C ALA A 326 24.96 6.56 11.60
N THR A 327 24.50 5.68 12.49
CA THR A 327 24.54 4.23 12.29
C THR A 327 23.61 3.79 11.15
N ALA A 328 22.37 4.25 11.14
CA ALA A 328 21.37 3.80 10.17
C ALA A 328 21.59 4.38 8.76
N PHE A 329 22.00 5.66 8.67
CA PHE A 329 21.99 6.39 7.41
C PHE A 329 23.35 6.88 6.93
N GLY A 330 24.40 6.76 7.76
CA GLY A 330 25.76 7.16 7.40
C GLY A 330 25.95 8.67 7.26
N ILE A 331 25.11 9.48 7.94
CA ILE A 331 25.21 10.94 7.95
C ILE A 331 25.42 11.45 9.38
N SER A 332 26.07 12.59 9.52
CA SER A 332 26.18 13.29 10.80
C SER A 332 25.22 14.47 10.81
N LEU A 333 24.29 14.48 11.76
CA LEU A 333 23.39 15.62 11.96
C LEU A 333 24.16 16.82 12.50
N SER A 334 23.88 18.01 11.95
CA SER A 334 24.40 19.28 12.42
C SER A 334 23.82 19.68 13.79
N ASP A 335 24.29 20.79 14.36
CA ASP A 335 23.66 21.41 15.53
C ASP A 335 22.50 22.36 15.15
N ASN A 336 22.08 22.37 13.89
CA ASN A 336 20.85 23.03 13.46
C ASN A 336 19.66 22.08 13.60
N TYR A 337 19.12 22.01 14.82
CA TYR A 337 18.08 21.08 15.23
C TYR A 337 16.77 21.21 14.43
N ASP A 338 16.45 22.42 13.95
CA ASP A 338 15.24 22.70 13.16
C ASP A 338 15.22 21.95 11.82
N ASN A 339 16.39 21.57 11.31
CA ASN A 339 16.52 20.88 10.02
C ASN A 339 16.60 19.36 10.15
N TRP A 340 16.65 18.80 11.36
CA TRP A 340 16.91 17.38 11.57
C TRP A 340 15.89 16.47 10.88
N PHE A 341 14.61 16.84 10.91
CA PHE A 341 13.53 16.05 10.34
C PHE A 341 12.59 16.94 9.54
N VAL A 342 12.84 17.03 8.22
CA VAL A 342 11.94 17.71 7.30
C VAL A 342 11.03 16.67 6.65
N MET A 343 9.75 16.68 6.97
CA MET A 343 8.76 15.78 6.37
C MET A 343 8.42 16.27 4.96
N ASP A 344 8.87 15.53 3.95
CA ASP A 344 8.72 15.92 2.54
C ASP A 344 7.38 15.48 1.93
N ASP A 345 6.81 14.39 2.44
CA ASP A 345 5.61 13.76 1.92
C ASP A 345 4.78 13.22 3.09
N ILE A 346 3.54 13.66 3.15
CA ILE A 346 2.57 13.30 4.18
C ILE A 346 1.26 12.90 3.49
N TYR A 347 0.63 11.83 3.96
CA TYR A 347 -0.61 11.29 3.41
C TYR A 347 -1.49 10.67 4.49
N SER A 348 -2.74 10.38 4.13
CA SER A 348 -3.75 9.81 5.04
C SER A 348 -3.80 10.52 6.40
N GLY A 349 -3.66 11.84 6.40
CA GLY A 349 -3.72 12.72 7.56
C GLY A 349 -2.51 12.70 8.50
N ARG A 350 -1.85 11.55 8.71
CA ARG A 350 -0.77 11.38 9.71
C ARG A 350 0.45 10.58 9.25
N TYR A 351 0.36 9.87 8.12
CA TYR A 351 1.45 9.03 7.65
C TYR A 351 2.52 9.85 6.95
N VAL A 352 3.79 9.57 7.24
CA VAL A 352 4.91 10.19 6.56
C VAL A 352 5.44 9.22 5.50
N GLY A 353 5.64 9.70 4.28
CA GLY A 353 6.23 8.92 3.19
C GLY A 353 7.75 9.04 3.18
N TYR A 354 8.24 10.29 3.26
CA TYR A 354 9.66 10.59 3.18
C TYR A 354 10.06 11.73 4.09
N ILE A 355 11.29 11.61 4.60
CA ILE A 355 11.93 12.61 5.45
C ILE A 355 13.28 12.97 4.86
N THR A 356 13.55 14.27 4.76
CA THR A 356 14.89 14.79 4.53
C THR A 356 15.56 15.06 5.88
N LEU A 357 16.65 14.35 6.13
CA LEU A 357 17.47 14.47 7.34
C LEU A 357 18.53 15.56 7.16
N ASP A 358 18.44 16.62 7.97
CA ASP A 358 19.39 17.74 8.05
C ASP A 358 19.70 18.41 6.70
N GLY A 359 18.77 18.36 5.74
CA GLY A 359 18.97 18.82 4.37
C GLY A 359 19.98 18.00 3.56
N GLN A 360 20.48 16.87 4.09
CA GLN A 360 21.56 16.07 3.51
C GLN A 360 21.02 14.85 2.73
N LYS A 361 20.08 14.11 3.32
CA LYS A 361 19.63 12.82 2.79
C LYS A 361 18.13 12.65 2.95
N ARG A 362 17.46 12.39 1.82
CA ARG A 362 16.05 12.01 1.79
C ARG A 362 15.91 10.49 1.93
N VAL A 363 15.14 10.03 2.90
CA VAL A 363 14.91 8.61 3.21
C VAL A 363 13.42 8.31 3.34
N PRO A 364 12.97 7.09 3.03
CA PRO A 364 11.63 6.64 3.39
C PRO A 364 11.40 6.73 4.89
N ALA A 365 10.22 7.20 5.32
CA ALA A 365 9.91 7.30 6.75
C ALA A 365 9.87 5.93 7.46
N ARG A 366 9.63 4.84 6.71
CA ARG A 366 9.76 3.47 7.21
C ARG A 366 11.17 3.18 7.72
N GLU A 367 12.22 3.65 7.06
CA GLU A 367 13.59 3.42 7.54
C GLU A 367 13.84 4.20 8.85
N ILE A 368 13.16 5.33 9.05
CA ILE A 368 13.17 6.07 10.33
C ILE A 368 12.42 5.27 11.40
N GLN A 369 11.24 4.74 11.08
CA GLN A 369 10.51 3.85 11.97
C GLN A 369 11.39 2.70 12.45
N ASP A 370 12.07 2.01 11.53
CA ASP A 370 12.94 0.87 11.84
C ASP A 370 14.16 1.30 12.67
N ALA A 371 14.79 2.43 12.32
CA ALA A 371 15.97 2.93 13.02
C ALA A 371 15.68 3.33 14.48
N PHE A 372 14.49 3.87 14.74
CA PHE A 372 14.06 4.30 16.08
C PHE A 372 13.17 3.27 16.80
N ASP A 373 12.94 2.10 16.20
CA ASP A 373 12.16 0.99 16.78
C ASP A 373 10.72 1.40 17.14
N MET A 374 10.10 2.16 16.24
CA MET A 374 8.75 2.71 16.36
C MET A 374 7.67 1.76 15.81
N THR A 375 6.43 1.87 16.29
CA THR A 375 5.33 0.99 15.85
C THR A 375 4.81 1.27 14.44
N SER A 376 4.96 2.50 13.94
CA SER A 376 4.46 2.89 12.62
C SER A 376 5.22 4.07 12.02
N GLN A 377 5.02 4.29 10.72
CA GLN A 377 5.47 5.48 9.99
C GLN A 377 4.46 6.65 10.07
N ALA A 378 3.42 6.52 10.89
CA ALA A 378 2.51 7.60 11.22
C ALA A 378 2.95 8.21 12.55
N PHE A 379 3.67 9.32 12.47
CA PHE A 379 4.19 9.97 13.65
C PHE A 379 4.32 11.49 13.50
N THR A 380 4.37 12.15 14.65
CA THR A 380 4.87 13.53 14.76
C THR A 380 6.25 13.51 15.40
N VAL A 381 7.10 14.48 15.07
CA VAL A 381 8.41 14.67 15.71
C VAL A 381 8.53 16.08 16.25
N SER A 382 9.04 16.21 17.47
CA SER A 382 9.43 17.49 18.07
C SER A 382 10.88 17.44 18.53
N VAL A 383 11.64 18.48 18.21
CA VAL A 383 13.04 18.63 18.60
C VAL A 383 13.15 19.88 19.46
N SER A 384 13.21 19.70 20.79
CA SER A 384 13.31 20.81 21.75
C SER A 384 13.95 20.33 23.05
N ASP A 385 14.45 21.27 23.85
CA ASP A 385 14.91 21.01 25.23
C ASP A 385 15.92 19.85 25.36
N GLY A 386 16.80 19.68 24.36
CA GLY A 386 17.81 18.61 24.35
C GLY A 386 17.27 17.21 24.00
N LYS A 387 16.00 17.13 23.59
CA LYS A 387 15.30 15.88 23.27
C LYS A 387 14.69 15.89 21.87
N VAL A 388 14.66 14.71 21.27
CA VAL A 388 13.84 14.37 20.12
C VAL A 388 12.73 13.47 20.61
N VAL A 389 11.49 13.89 20.44
CA VAL A 389 10.30 13.14 20.85
C VAL A 389 9.49 12.79 19.62
N PHE A 390 9.24 11.50 19.43
CA PHE A 390 8.29 11.00 18.46
C PHE A 390 7.00 10.56 19.16
N HIS A 391 5.86 10.93 18.60
CA HIS A 391 4.58 10.33 18.95
C HIS A 391 4.11 9.50 17.77
N THR A 392 3.91 8.19 17.95
CA THR A 392 3.49 7.27 16.88
C THR A 392 2.03 6.90 17.04
N PHE A 393 1.38 6.62 15.92
CA PHE A 393 -0.05 6.31 15.87
C PHE A 393 -0.28 4.99 15.13
N GLY A 394 -0.99 4.08 15.79
CA GLY A 394 -1.26 2.74 15.29
C GLY A 394 -0.01 1.86 15.16
N TRP A 395 -0.21 0.68 14.58
CA TRP A 395 0.82 -0.33 14.40
C TRP A 395 0.65 -1.05 13.06
N GLY A 396 1.69 -0.93 12.22
CA GLY A 396 1.79 -1.62 10.94
C GLY A 396 1.66 -0.69 9.76
N HIS A 397 1.41 -1.27 8.58
CA HIS A 397 1.41 -0.53 7.32
C HIS A 397 0.13 0.27 7.06
N GLY A 398 -0.97 -0.03 7.77
CA GLY A 398 -2.22 0.73 7.70
C GLY A 398 -3.05 0.52 6.42
N VAL A 399 -2.75 -0.48 5.59
CA VAL A 399 -3.47 -0.74 4.33
C VAL A 399 -4.52 -1.81 4.55
N GLY A 400 -5.75 -1.55 4.08
CA GLY A 400 -6.85 -2.49 4.22
C GLY A 400 -7.46 -2.46 5.62
N MET A 401 -7.80 -3.63 6.17
CA MET A 401 -8.54 -3.70 7.42
C MET A 401 -7.64 -3.50 8.64
N SER A 402 -8.00 -2.53 9.51
CA SER A 402 -7.46 -2.42 10.87
C SER A 402 -8.03 -3.53 11.75
N GLN A 403 -7.18 -4.34 12.38
CA GLN A 403 -7.63 -5.41 13.28
C GLN A 403 -8.27 -4.83 14.54
N TRP A 404 -7.58 -3.92 15.23
CA TRP A 404 -8.15 -3.21 16.38
C TRP A 404 -9.38 -2.41 15.99
N GLY A 405 -9.34 -1.73 14.85
CA GLY A 405 -10.51 -1.03 14.33
C GLY A 405 -11.70 -1.96 14.10
N ALA A 406 -11.49 -3.15 13.54
CA ALA A 406 -12.53 -4.17 13.41
C ALA A 406 -13.09 -4.62 14.78
N CYS A 407 -12.24 -4.76 15.80
CA CYS A 407 -12.67 -5.03 17.18
C CYS A 407 -13.62 -3.94 17.68
N TYR A 408 -13.21 -2.68 17.58
CA TYR A 408 -14.00 -1.57 18.08
C TYR A 408 -15.26 -1.30 17.26
N TYR A 409 -15.22 -1.41 15.92
CA TYR A 409 -16.44 -1.36 15.11
C TYR A 409 -17.44 -2.43 15.53
N ALA A 410 -16.98 -3.66 15.80
CA ALA A 410 -17.83 -4.74 16.30
C ALA A 410 -18.40 -4.44 17.70
N GLU A 411 -17.63 -3.84 18.60
CA GLU A 411 -18.10 -3.38 19.91
C GLU A 411 -19.14 -2.25 19.80
N HIS A 412 -19.04 -1.44 18.75
CA HIS A 412 -20.01 -0.40 18.38
C HIS A 412 -21.18 -0.94 17.51
N GLY A 413 -21.32 -2.26 17.38
CA GLY A 413 -22.50 -2.90 16.80
C GLY A 413 -22.47 -3.15 15.30
N PHE A 414 -21.32 -2.95 14.64
CA PHE A 414 -21.18 -3.29 13.22
C PHE A 414 -21.11 -4.80 13.03
N THR A 415 -21.77 -5.30 11.98
CA THR A 415 -21.59 -6.69 11.54
C THR A 415 -20.28 -6.87 10.78
N TYR A 416 -19.78 -8.10 10.69
CA TYR A 416 -18.53 -8.41 9.99
C TYR A 416 -18.51 -7.94 8.53
N ASP A 417 -19.64 -8.04 7.83
CA ASP A 417 -19.75 -7.60 6.44
C ASP A 417 -19.75 -6.08 6.31
N GLN A 418 -20.29 -5.36 7.30
CA GLN A 418 -20.16 -3.90 7.36
C GLN A 418 -18.71 -3.50 7.60
N ILE A 419 -18.02 -4.16 8.53
CA ILE A 419 -16.60 -3.93 8.81
C ILE A 419 -15.76 -4.11 7.54
N LEU A 420 -15.92 -5.24 6.84
CA LEU A 420 -15.18 -5.54 5.62
C LEU A 420 -15.45 -4.51 4.51
N ARG A 421 -16.72 -4.17 4.27
CA ARG A 421 -17.11 -3.21 3.22
C ARG A 421 -16.81 -1.77 3.59
N HIS A 422 -16.55 -1.50 4.86
CA HIS A 422 -16.03 -0.23 5.32
C HIS A 422 -14.54 -0.09 4.99
N TYR A 423 -13.72 -1.10 5.30
CA TYR A 423 -12.28 -1.08 4.98
C TYR A 423 -11.93 -1.30 3.51
N TYR A 424 -12.72 -2.12 2.82
CA TYR A 424 -12.50 -2.45 1.41
C TYR A 424 -13.55 -1.75 0.54
N LEU A 425 -13.16 -0.63 -0.07
CA LEU A 425 -14.10 0.24 -0.78
C LEU A 425 -14.76 -0.42 -1.98
N ASN A 426 -16.05 -0.14 -2.15
CA ASN A 426 -16.86 -0.60 -3.28
C ASN A 426 -16.82 -2.13 -3.47
N THR A 427 -16.71 -2.86 -2.36
CA THR A 427 -16.70 -4.33 -2.36
C THR A 427 -18.04 -4.93 -1.93
N THR A 428 -18.18 -6.22 -2.22
CA THR A 428 -19.26 -7.07 -1.71
C THR A 428 -18.69 -8.26 -0.95
N VAL A 429 -19.44 -8.76 0.02
CA VAL A 429 -19.16 -10.03 0.70
C VAL A 429 -20.17 -11.04 0.20
N ALA A 430 -19.70 -12.19 -0.28
CA ALA A 430 -20.56 -13.21 -0.85
C ALA A 430 -19.93 -14.61 -0.75
N LEU A 431 -20.75 -15.64 -0.97
CA LEU A 431 -20.26 -17.01 -1.05
C LEU A 431 -19.40 -17.22 -2.30
N SER A 432 -18.18 -17.69 -2.12
CA SER A 432 -17.27 -18.03 -3.21
C SER A 432 -17.57 -19.41 -3.78
N LYS A 433 -17.37 -19.55 -5.09
CA LYS A 433 -17.25 -20.88 -5.72
C LYS A 433 -16.02 -21.58 -5.17
N GLU A 434 -16.11 -22.91 -5.09
CA GLU A 434 -14.99 -23.77 -4.72
C GLU A 434 -13.81 -23.57 -5.70
N SER A 435 -12.59 -23.49 -5.16
CA SER A 435 -11.36 -23.42 -5.94
C SER A 435 -10.93 -24.81 -6.38
N SER A 436 -11.11 -25.15 -7.66
CA SER A 436 -10.64 -26.42 -8.21
C SER A 436 -9.14 -26.65 -8.02
N LYS A 437 -8.35 -25.57 -8.04
CA LYS A 437 -6.90 -25.61 -7.76
C LYS A 437 -6.62 -26.00 -6.31
N ALA A 438 -7.34 -25.40 -5.35
CA ALA A 438 -7.18 -25.71 -3.93
C ALA A 438 -7.67 -27.12 -3.59
N VAL A 439 -8.73 -27.59 -4.25
CA VAL A 439 -9.23 -28.96 -4.09
C VAL A 439 -8.23 -29.99 -4.63
N ALA A 440 -7.72 -29.77 -5.85
CA ALA A 440 -6.73 -30.66 -6.45
C ALA A 440 -5.46 -30.79 -5.59
N ARG A 441 -5.07 -29.72 -4.89
CA ARG A 441 -3.93 -29.72 -3.97
C ARG A 441 -4.11 -30.67 -2.77
N GLY A 442 -5.33 -30.94 -2.33
CA GLY A 442 -5.61 -31.86 -1.22
C GLY A 442 -5.71 -33.33 -1.63
N GLN A 443 -5.69 -33.63 -2.93
CA GLN A 443 -5.84 -34.98 -3.48
C GLN A 443 -4.52 -35.67 -3.82
N GLY A 444 -3.40 -34.93 -3.78
CA GLY A 444 -2.04 -35.44 -3.94
C GLY A 444 -1.27 -35.34 -2.64
#